data_AF-A0A2T5YDM2-F1
#
_entry.id   AF-A0A2T5YDM2-F1
#
_cell.length_a   1.000
_cell.length_b   1.000
_cell.length_c   1.000
_cell.angle_alpha   90.00
_cell.angle_beta   90.00
_cell.angle_gamma   90.00
#
_symmetry.space_group_name_H-M   'P 1'
#
loop_
_entity.id
_entity.type
_entity.pdbx_description
1 polymer ?
#
loop_
_entity_poly.entity_id
_entity_poly.type
_entity_poly.pdbx_seq_one_letter_code
_entity_poly.pdbx_strand_id
1 'polypeptide(L)'
;MKKTTKTYAKVMLAAALGFSFAAEAANYTFAEANAAVVTIQDDKLPMQQELLGEHADINAITAANMRQAYITFMENVREQKANWGDTEWQNAKNVLERLNAHKETVEKELGTDDKGKIKMLQAEFRTLETGGDIKD
;
A
#
# COMPACT_ATOMS: atom_id res chain seq x y z
N MET A 1 10.37 33.49 54.17
CA MET A 1 10.02 34.31 52.98
C MET A 1 8.88 33.59 52.27
N LYS A 2 7.62 34.04 52.44
CA LYS A 2 6.74 34.77 51.49
C LYS A 2 6.28 33.97 50.24
N LYS A 3 4.95 33.93 50.08
CA LYS A 3 4.05 33.19 49.17
C LYS A 3 4.16 33.62 47.69
N THR A 4 3.70 32.80 46.72
CA THR A 4 2.42 32.96 45.95
C THR A 4 2.33 32.09 44.68
N THR A 5 1.09 31.64 44.44
CA THR A 5 0.41 30.93 43.33
C THR A 5 0.53 31.56 41.93
N LYS A 6 0.32 30.74 40.87
CA LYS A 6 -0.49 31.10 39.69
C LYS A 6 -1.22 29.86 39.09
N THR A 7 -2.46 30.10 38.69
CA THR A 7 -3.50 29.18 38.17
C THR A 7 -3.93 29.68 36.80
N TYR A 8 -4.09 28.83 35.75
CA TYR A 8 -5.02 28.99 34.60
C TYR A 8 -5.16 27.60 33.92
N ALA A 9 -6.26 26.84 33.96
CA ALA A 9 -7.65 27.00 33.49
C ALA A 9 -7.86 26.79 31.97
N LYS A 10 -8.42 25.61 31.64
CA LYS A 10 -9.37 25.23 30.56
C LYS A 10 -9.34 25.99 29.23
N VAL A 11 -9.24 25.25 28.11
CA VAL A 11 -10.25 25.27 27.04
C VAL A 11 -10.39 23.86 26.45
N MET A 12 -11.61 23.31 26.52
CA MET A 12 -12.04 22.15 25.75
C MET A 12 -12.59 22.64 24.41
N LEU A 13 -12.24 21.96 23.31
CA LEU A 13 -13.06 21.94 22.11
C LEU A 13 -12.99 20.53 21.51
N ALA A 14 -14.08 19.79 21.69
CA ALA A 14 -14.29 18.50 21.06
C ALA A 14 -14.86 18.72 19.65
N ALA A 15 -14.29 18.05 18.66
CA ALA A 15 -14.96 17.76 17.39
C ALA A 15 -14.72 16.28 17.08
N ALA A 16 -15.71 15.46 17.41
CA ALA A 16 -15.75 14.04 17.11
C ALA A 16 -16.34 13.84 15.71
N LEU A 17 -15.67 13.07 14.86
CA LEU A 17 -16.29 12.38 13.73
C LEU A 17 -15.77 10.94 13.66
N GLY A 18 -16.59 10.04 14.21
CA GLY A 18 -16.81 8.66 13.77
C GLY A 18 -15.65 7.66 13.84
N PHE A 19 -15.65 6.80 14.86
CA PHE A 19 -15.87 5.34 14.76
C PHE A 19 -15.94 4.80 16.20
N SER A 20 -17.14 4.41 16.64
CA SER A 20 -17.39 3.89 17.98
C SER A 20 -17.06 2.39 18.04
N PHE A 21 -16.02 2.01 18.77
CA PHE A 21 -15.90 0.67 19.34
C PHE A 21 -16.35 0.73 20.79
N ALA A 22 -17.40 -0.01 21.13
CA ALA A 22 -17.85 -0.16 22.50
C ALA A 22 -16.91 -1.12 23.23
N ALA A 23 -16.01 -0.57 24.06
CA ALA A 23 -15.32 -1.34 25.09
C ALA A 23 -15.43 -0.56 26.40
N GLU A 24 -16.24 -1.12 27.29
CA GLU A 24 -16.61 -0.53 28.57
C GLU A 24 -15.59 -0.88 29.66
N ALA A 25 -15.31 0.13 30.50
CA ALA A 25 -14.68 0.09 31.82
C ALA A 25 -13.21 -0.36 31.92
N ALA A 26 -12.29 0.60 31.83
CA ALA A 26 -11.61 1.16 33.02
C ALA A 26 -10.54 2.18 32.58
N ASN A 27 -10.78 3.44 32.96
CA ASN A 27 -9.81 4.54 33.11
C ASN A 27 -8.43 4.35 32.46
N TYR A 28 -8.15 5.00 31.32
CA TYR A 28 -6.93 5.80 31.17
C TYR A 28 -7.15 6.91 30.13
N THR A 29 -6.73 8.08 30.57
CA THR A 29 -6.75 9.40 29.96
C THR A 29 -6.06 9.48 28.59
N PHE A 30 -6.77 10.08 27.63
CA PHE A 30 -6.23 10.54 26.34
C PHE A 30 -5.23 11.69 26.55
N ALA A 31 -4.00 11.37 26.96
CA ALA A 31 -2.97 12.37 27.20
C ALA A 31 -1.57 11.83 26.85
N GLU A 32 -1.41 11.26 25.66
CA GLU A 32 -0.11 11.05 25.00
C GLU A 32 -0.24 10.75 23.49
N ALA A 33 -1.26 11.28 22.83
CA ALA A 33 -1.48 11.10 21.39
C ALA A 33 -0.61 12.05 20.52
N ASN A 34 0.64 12.31 20.93
CA ASN A 34 1.61 13.14 20.20
C ASN A 34 3.07 12.63 20.33
N ALA A 35 3.29 11.33 20.54
CA ALA A 35 4.64 10.76 20.51
C ALA A 35 4.72 9.34 19.91
N ALA A 36 3.64 8.88 19.28
CA ALA A 36 3.69 7.81 18.30
C ALA A 36 2.73 8.23 17.19
N VAL A 37 3.16 9.20 16.37
CA VAL A 37 2.86 9.05 14.96
C VAL A 37 3.51 7.73 14.61
N VAL A 38 2.74 6.64 14.68
CA VAL A 38 3.08 5.46 13.92
C VAL A 38 3.05 6.01 12.51
N THR A 39 4.23 6.42 12.03
CA THR A 39 4.47 6.49 10.61
C THR A 39 4.12 5.08 10.18
N ILE A 40 2.90 4.88 9.67
CA ILE A 40 2.63 3.78 8.77
C ILE A 40 3.47 4.17 7.55
N GLN A 41 4.78 4.01 7.68
CA GLN A 41 5.68 3.90 6.58
C GLN A 41 5.17 2.60 5.97
N ASP A 42 4.22 2.73 5.04
CA ASP A 42 3.93 1.65 4.13
C ASP A 42 5.32 1.32 3.56
N ASP A 43 5.92 0.22 4.03
CA ASP A 43 7.26 -0.18 3.64
C ASP A 43 7.19 -0.45 2.15
N LYS A 44 7.43 0.61 1.39
CA LYS A 44 7.25 0.63 -0.05
C LYS A 44 8.31 -0.28 -0.62
N LEU A 45 7.86 -1.28 -1.38
CA LEU A 45 8.80 -2.25 -1.95
C LEU A 45 9.74 -1.53 -2.92
N PRO A 46 10.98 -2.02 -3.08
CA PRO A 46 11.86 -1.60 -4.15
C PRO A 46 11.12 -1.62 -5.49
N MET A 47 11.34 -0.61 -6.33
CA MET A 47 10.72 -0.44 -7.65
C MET A 47 9.20 -0.26 -7.66
N GLN A 48 8.49 -0.27 -6.52
CA GLN A 48 7.03 -0.13 -6.49
C GLN A 48 6.56 1.19 -7.14
N GLN A 49 7.26 2.30 -6.90
CA GLN A 49 6.94 3.59 -7.55
C GLN A 49 7.17 3.55 -9.06
N GLU A 50 8.27 2.94 -9.46
CA GLU A 50 8.70 2.87 -10.85
C GLU A 50 7.79 1.97 -11.67
N LEU A 51 7.42 0.81 -11.13
CA LEU A 51 6.61 -0.17 -11.84
C LEU A 51 5.12 0.20 -11.86
N LEU A 52 4.60 0.85 -10.82
CA LEU A 52 3.16 1.14 -10.71
C LEU A 52 2.78 2.60 -10.99
N GLY A 53 3.75 3.52 -11.04
CA GLY A 53 3.49 4.93 -11.32
C GLY A 53 2.47 5.55 -10.36
N GLU A 54 1.37 6.08 -10.90
CA GLU A 54 0.28 6.66 -10.10
C GLU A 54 -0.43 5.64 -9.19
N HIS A 55 -0.31 4.35 -9.50
CA HIS A 55 -0.87 3.25 -8.71
C HIS A 55 0.11 2.72 -7.64
N ALA A 56 1.17 3.47 -7.34
CA ALA A 56 2.18 3.02 -6.38
C ALA A 56 1.70 2.92 -4.93
N ASP A 57 0.60 3.59 -4.57
CA ASP A 57 -0.11 3.29 -3.32
C ASP A 57 -1.08 2.12 -3.59
N ILE A 58 -0.59 0.90 -3.40
CA ILE A 58 -1.33 -0.32 -3.74
C ILE A 58 -2.63 -0.41 -2.95
N ASN A 59 -2.61 -0.05 -1.66
CA ASN A 59 -3.76 -0.14 -0.78
C ASN A 59 -4.90 0.82 -1.18
N ALA A 60 -4.58 1.89 -1.93
CA ALA A 60 -5.54 2.84 -2.46
C ALA A 60 -6.14 2.44 -3.83
N ILE A 61 -5.66 1.36 -4.46
CA ILE A 61 -6.17 0.92 -5.78
C ILE A 61 -7.58 0.36 -5.63
N THR A 62 -8.55 0.96 -6.31
CA THR A 62 -9.93 0.47 -6.37
C THR A 62 -10.08 -0.66 -7.38
N ALA A 63 -11.15 -1.44 -7.31
CA ALA A 63 -11.46 -2.47 -8.30
C ALA A 63 -11.48 -1.91 -9.74
N ALA A 64 -12.03 -0.70 -9.93
CA ALA A 64 -12.10 -0.02 -11.22
C ALA A 64 -10.71 0.31 -11.81
N ASN A 65 -9.71 0.57 -10.95
CA ASN A 65 -8.36 0.91 -11.36
C ASN A 65 -7.40 -0.29 -11.36
N MET A 66 -7.82 -1.43 -10.79
CA MET A 66 -6.96 -2.61 -10.63
C MET A 66 -6.38 -3.08 -11.96
N ARG A 67 -7.20 -3.18 -13.01
CA ARG A 67 -6.73 -3.57 -14.35
C ARG A 67 -5.66 -2.62 -14.88
N GLN A 68 -5.84 -1.31 -14.70
CA GLN A 68 -4.89 -0.32 -15.17
C GLN A 68 -3.56 -0.42 -14.41
N ALA A 69 -3.59 -0.69 -13.11
CA ALA A 69 -2.39 -0.94 -12.32
C ALA A 69 -1.55 -2.12 -12.85
N TYR A 70 -2.19 -3.24 -13.22
CA TYR A 70 -1.48 -4.37 -13.86
C TYR A 70 -0.95 -4.03 -15.27
N ILE A 71 -1.65 -3.18 -16.03
CA ILE A 71 -1.18 -2.72 -17.33
C ILE A 71 0.10 -1.89 -17.16
N THR A 72 0.06 -0.89 -16.27
CA THR A 72 1.22 -0.04 -15.96
C THR A 72 2.39 -0.86 -15.44
N PHE A 73 2.14 -1.82 -14.53
CA PHE A 73 3.16 -2.77 -14.07
C PHE A 73 3.86 -3.47 -15.25
N MET A 74 3.09 -4.06 -16.16
CA MET A 74 3.65 -4.82 -17.28
C MET A 74 4.29 -3.95 -18.36
N GLU A 75 3.80 -2.74 -18.59
CA GLU A 75 4.45 -1.77 -19.49
C GLU A 75 5.86 -1.46 -18.99
N ASN A 76 6.00 -1.09 -17.71
CA ASN A 76 7.29 -0.79 -17.11
C ASN A 76 8.23 -2.01 -17.07
N VAL A 77 7.72 -3.21 -16.74
CA VAL A 77 8.52 -4.46 -16.83
C VAL A 77 9.06 -4.66 -18.25
N ARG A 78 8.22 -4.50 -19.29
CA ARG A 78 8.66 -4.72 -20.67
C ARG A 78 9.75 -3.75 -21.10
N GLU A 79 9.66 -2.50 -20.67
CA GLU A 79 10.60 -1.44 -20.99
C GLU A 79 11.96 -1.67 -20.32
N GLN A 80 11.95 -2.08 -19.05
CA GLN A 80 13.17 -2.08 -18.22
C GLN A 80 13.90 -3.43 -18.19
N LYS A 81 13.21 -4.56 -18.40
CA LYS A 81 13.76 -5.93 -18.26
C LYS A 81 15.04 -6.23 -19.04
N ALA A 82 15.35 -5.44 -20.08
CA ALA A 82 16.56 -5.65 -20.88
C ALA A 82 17.85 -5.38 -20.07
N ASN A 83 17.74 -4.64 -18.97
CA ASN A 83 18.85 -4.26 -18.10
C ASN A 83 18.74 -4.85 -16.69
N TRP A 84 17.83 -5.79 -16.47
CA TRP A 84 17.59 -6.41 -15.16
C TRP A 84 18.44 -7.65 -14.98
N GLY A 85 18.98 -7.82 -13.78
CA GLY A 85 19.45 -9.12 -13.29
C GLY A 85 18.50 -9.68 -12.23
N ASP A 86 18.92 -10.77 -11.58
CA ASP A 86 18.19 -11.47 -10.52
C ASP A 86 17.51 -10.55 -9.49
N THR A 87 18.22 -9.52 -9.02
CA THR A 87 17.71 -8.65 -7.95
C THR A 87 16.52 -7.82 -8.43
N GLU A 88 16.59 -7.25 -9.64
CA GLU A 88 15.47 -6.49 -10.22
C GLU A 88 14.28 -7.41 -10.52
N TRP A 89 14.53 -8.63 -11.00
CA TRP A 89 13.48 -9.63 -11.18
C TRP A 89 12.77 -9.98 -9.88
N GLN A 90 13.52 -10.24 -8.80
CA GLN A 90 12.93 -10.52 -7.48
C GLN A 90 12.15 -9.31 -6.94
N ASN A 91 12.66 -8.09 -7.11
CA ASN A 91 11.96 -6.87 -6.69
C ASN A 91 10.64 -6.70 -7.46
N ALA A 92 10.63 -6.87 -8.78
CA ALA A 92 9.42 -6.80 -9.60
C ALA A 92 8.40 -7.88 -9.21
N LYS A 93 8.86 -9.09 -8.91
CA LYS A 93 8.03 -10.18 -8.40
C LYS A 93 7.36 -9.82 -7.08
N ASN A 94 8.10 -9.26 -6.12
CA ASN A 94 7.56 -8.82 -4.83
C ASN A 94 6.46 -7.75 -5.02
N VAL A 95 6.65 -6.81 -5.94
CA VAL A 95 5.63 -5.80 -6.29
C VAL A 95 4.38 -6.48 -6.87
N LEU A 96 4.55 -7.43 -7.79
CA LEU A 96 3.43 -8.19 -8.37
C LEU A 96 2.67 -9.00 -7.29
N GLU A 97 3.38 -9.63 -6.36
CA GLU A 97 2.79 -10.39 -5.26
C GLU A 97 1.96 -9.49 -4.33
N ARG A 98 2.46 -8.30 -3.98
CA ARG A 98 1.69 -7.33 -3.19
C ARG A 98 0.46 -6.82 -3.94
N LEU A 99 0.59 -6.56 -5.24
CA LEU A 99 -0.55 -6.17 -6.08
C LEU A 99 -1.59 -7.28 -6.16
N ASN A 100 -1.17 -8.55 -6.27
CA ASN A 100 -2.05 -9.72 -6.26
C ASN A 100 -2.80 -9.86 -4.93
N ALA A 101 -2.11 -9.70 -3.81
CA ALA A 101 -2.72 -9.76 -2.49
C ALA A 101 -3.82 -8.70 -2.34
N HIS A 102 -3.56 -7.46 -2.78
CA HIS A 102 -4.58 -6.42 -2.76
C HIS A 102 -5.74 -6.70 -3.73
N LYS A 103 -5.44 -7.19 -4.94
CA LYS A 103 -6.45 -7.60 -5.93
C LYS A 103 -7.44 -8.62 -5.35
N GLU A 104 -6.98 -9.55 -4.53
CA GLU A 104 -7.85 -10.53 -3.87
C GLU A 104 -8.87 -9.88 -2.92
N THR A 105 -8.50 -8.78 -2.24
CA THR A 105 -9.39 -8.06 -1.31
C THR A 105 -10.57 -7.41 -2.04
N VAL A 106 -10.37 -6.98 -3.29
CA VAL A 106 -11.39 -6.32 -4.13
C VAL A 106 -11.94 -7.22 -5.25
N GLU A 107 -11.59 -8.51 -5.26
CA GLU A 107 -11.87 -9.40 -6.40
C GLU A 107 -13.35 -9.60 -6.71
N LYS A 108 -14.22 -9.46 -5.71
CA LYS A 108 -15.68 -9.57 -5.88
C LYS A 108 -16.26 -8.44 -6.75
N GLU A 109 -15.60 -7.29 -6.78
CA GLU A 109 -16.02 -6.11 -7.54
C GLU A 109 -15.44 -6.10 -8.97
N LEU A 110 -14.47 -6.96 -9.25
CA LEU A 110 -13.85 -7.07 -10.58
C LEU A 110 -14.77 -7.80 -11.58
N GLY A 111 -14.93 -7.20 -12.76
CA GLY A 111 -15.58 -7.83 -13.90
C GLY A 111 -14.80 -9.02 -14.46
N THR A 112 -15.48 -9.92 -15.15
CA THR A 112 -14.87 -11.12 -15.76
C THR A 112 -13.76 -10.76 -16.75
N ASP A 113 -13.97 -9.74 -17.58
CA ASP A 113 -12.99 -9.30 -18.58
C ASP A 113 -11.72 -8.74 -17.92
N ASP A 114 -11.86 -8.00 -16.82
CA ASP A 114 -10.73 -7.47 -16.06
C ASP A 114 -9.92 -8.60 -15.43
N LYS A 115 -10.59 -9.58 -14.82
CA LYS A 115 -9.95 -10.80 -14.30
C LYS A 115 -9.20 -11.55 -15.40
N GLY A 116 -9.80 -11.67 -16.58
CA GLY A 116 -9.17 -12.31 -17.74
C GLY A 116 -7.91 -11.58 -18.18
N LYS A 117 -7.98 -10.25 -18.32
CA LYS A 117 -6.81 -9.43 -18.70
C LYS A 117 -5.70 -9.49 -17.65
N ILE A 118 -6.04 -9.41 -16.37
CA ILE A 118 -5.07 -9.51 -15.26
C ILE A 118 -4.34 -10.86 -15.31
N LYS A 119 -5.07 -11.98 -15.45
CA LYS A 119 -4.46 -13.32 -15.55
C LYS A 119 -3.50 -13.44 -16.73
N MET A 120 -3.84 -12.86 -17.88
CA MET A 120 -2.97 -12.84 -19.05
C MET A 120 -1.67 -12.06 -18.78
N LEU A 121 -1.78 -10.90 -18.13
CA LEU A 121 -0.61 -10.08 -17.75
C LEU A 121 0.29 -10.79 -16.73
N GLN A 122 -0.30 -11.49 -15.76
CA GLN A 122 0.44 -12.33 -14.80
C GLN A 122 1.19 -13.49 -15.49
N ALA A 123 0.55 -14.14 -16.47
CA ALA A 123 1.18 -15.21 -17.24
C ALA A 123 2.34 -14.70 -18.11
N GLU A 124 2.19 -13.50 -18.66
CA GLU A 124 3.25 -12.84 -19.42
C GLU A 124 4.45 -12.50 -18.53
N PHE A 125 4.22 -11.92 -17.34
CA PHE A 125 5.31 -11.66 -16.38
C PHE A 125 6.13 -12.91 -16.10
N ARG A 126 5.47 -14.03 -15.78
CA ARG A 126 6.15 -15.31 -15.49
C ARG A 126 7.00 -15.80 -16.66
N THR A 127 6.51 -15.62 -17.88
CA THR A 127 7.25 -15.98 -19.10
C THR A 127 8.50 -15.13 -19.27
N LEU A 128 8.40 -13.83 -18.97
CA LEU A 128 9.54 -12.90 -19.03
C LEU A 128 10.55 -13.18 -17.92
N GLU A 129 10.11 -13.41 -16.68
CA GLU A 129 10.94 -13.79 -15.52
C GLU A 129 11.76 -15.04 -15.85
N THR A 130 11.11 -16.12 -16.32
CA THR A 130 11.82 -17.35 -16.73
C THR A 130 12.85 -17.10 -17.84
N GLY A 131 12.56 -16.21 -18.79
CA GLY A 131 13.52 -15.83 -19.83
C GLY A 131 14.65 -14.92 -19.35
N GLY A 132 14.45 -14.21 -18.24
CA GLY A 132 15.45 -13.43 -17.51
C GLY A 132 16.40 -14.34 -16.75
N ASP A 133 15.87 -15.25 -15.94
CA ASP A 133 16.62 -16.23 -15.14
C ASP A 133 17.57 -17.10 -16.00
N ILE A 134 17.27 -17.31 -17.28
CA ILE A 134 18.14 -18.07 -18.20
C ILE A 134 19.37 -17.27 -18.66
N LYS A 135 19.35 -15.94 -18.59
CA LYS A 135 20.40 -15.06 -19.13
C LYS A 135 21.49 -14.69 -18.13
N ASP A 136 21.18 -14.74 -16.84
CA ASP A 136 22.11 -14.46 -15.74
C ASP A 136 23.02 -15.67 -15.42
#